data_AF-A0AA86P7U9-F1
#
_entry.id   AF-A0AA86P7U9-F1
#
_cell.length_a   1.000
_cell.length_b   1.000
_cell.length_c   1.000
_cell.angle_alpha   90.00
_cell.angle_beta   90.00
_cell.angle_gamma   90.00
#
_symmetry.space_group_name_H-M   'P 1'
#
loop_
_entity.id
_entity.type
_entity.pdbx_description
1 polymer ?
#
loop_
_entity_poly.entity_id
_entity_poly.type
_entity_poly.pdbx_seq_one_letter_code
_entity_poly.pdbx_strand_id
1 'polypeptide(L)' 'MQSVRAPAYPNHTRSEIKNLNYIVEQKGDESVLSWFLLCDPGGLVPAVAYNMVLDSRNDVIVNIKNYIESQE' A
#
# COMPACT_ATOMS: atom_id res chain seq x y z
N MET A 1 -13.42 5.32 -13.28
CA MET A 1 -12.88 5.04 -11.94
C MET A 1 -13.15 6.25 -11.06
N GLN A 2 -13.93 6.12 -9.98
CA GLN A 2 -14.16 7.20 -9.01
C GLN A 2 -13.10 7.14 -7.91
N SER A 3 -12.38 8.24 -7.73
CA SER A 3 -11.40 8.42 -6.65
C SER A 3 -12.14 8.53 -5.30
N VAL A 4 -11.83 7.67 -4.35
CA VAL A 4 -12.28 7.81 -2.96
C VAL A 4 -11.30 8.72 -2.23
N ARG A 5 -11.80 9.87 -1.76
CA ARG A 5 -10.99 10.89 -1.07
C ARG A 5 -11.01 10.64 0.44
N ALA A 6 -9.86 10.33 1.03
CA ALA A 6 -9.73 10.28 2.49
C ALA A 6 -10.03 11.67 3.10
N PRO A 7 -10.76 11.74 4.23
CA PRO A 7 -11.08 13.01 4.89
C PRO A 7 -9.83 13.75 5.35
N ALA A 8 -9.87 15.08 5.34
CA ALA A 8 -8.78 15.92 5.81
C ALA A 8 -8.82 15.98 7.35
N TYR A 9 -7.73 15.57 8.00
CA TYR A 9 -7.56 15.69 9.44
C TYR A 9 -6.69 16.90 9.78
N PRO A 10 -7.06 17.71 10.80
CA PRO A 10 -6.19 18.76 11.30
C PRO A 10 -4.81 18.20 11.67
N ASN A 11 -3.75 18.96 11.38
CA ASN A 11 -2.34 18.64 11.68
C ASN A 11 -1.77 17.40 10.96
N HIS A 12 -2.50 16.79 10.02
CA HIS A 12 -1.99 15.69 9.23
C HIS A 12 -1.75 16.15 7.81
N THR A 13 -0.57 15.79 7.30
CA THR A 13 -0.31 15.88 5.87
C THR A 13 -1.19 14.87 5.15
N ARG A 14 -1.95 15.35 4.18
CA ARG A 14 -2.83 14.50 3.39
C ARG A 14 -2.04 13.87 2.25
N SER A 15 -1.82 12.56 2.33
CA SER A 15 -1.36 11.76 1.18
C SER A 15 -2.52 11.47 0.23
N GLU A 16 -2.25 11.48 -1.07
CA GLU A 16 -3.21 11.18 -2.12
C GLU A 16 -2.82 9.90 -2.86
N ILE A 17 -3.62 8.85 -2.70
CA ILE A 17 -3.46 7.63 -3.49
C ILE A 17 -3.95 7.91 -4.91
N LYS A 18 -3.01 7.90 -5.87
CA LYS A 18 -3.31 8.08 -7.30
C LYS A 18 -3.69 6.75 -7.93
N ASN A 19 -3.02 5.67 -7.54
CA ASN A 19 -3.31 4.33 -7.99
C ASN A 19 -3.00 3.32 -6.89
N LEU A 20 -3.91 2.37 -6.65
CA LEU A 20 -3.69 1.22 -5.80
C LEU A 20 -4.36 0.03 -6.47
N ASN A 21 -3.56 -0.93 -6.92
CA ASN A 21 -4.06 -2.19 -7.48
C ASN A 21 -3.36 -3.36 -6.82
N TYR A 22 -4.02 -4.51 -6.85
CA TYR A 22 -3.41 -5.78 -6.52
C TYR A 22 -3.89 -6.83 -7.50
N ILE A 23 -3.07 -7.85 -7.70
CA ILE A 23 -3.34 -9.01 -8.54
C ILE A 23 -3.04 -10.23 -7.69
N VAL A 24 -3.98 -11.18 -7.66
CA VAL A 24 -3.77 -12.50 -7.07
C VAL A 24 -3.76 -13.51 -8.20
N GLU A 25 -2.64 -14.20 -8.36
CA GLU A 25 -2.47 -15.26 -9.36
C GLU A 25 -2.35 -16.60 -8.65
N GLN A 26 -3.13 -17.59 -9.08
CA GLN A 26 -2.97 -18.96 -8.59
C GLN A 26 -1.87 -19.68 -9.37
N LYS A 27 -0.90 -20.24 -8.66
CA LYS A 27 0.21 -21.03 -9.21
C LYS A 27 0.23 -22.40 -8.53
N GLY A 28 -0.58 -23.32 -9.07
CA GLY A 28 -0.80 -24.62 -8.44
C GLY A 28 -1.54 -24.47 -7.12
N ASP A 29 -0.95 -24.99 -6.05
CA ASP A 29 -1.49 -24.92 -4.69
C ASP A 29 -1.14 -23.60 -3.98
N GLU A 30 -0.26 -22.78 -4.57
CA GLU A 30 0.15 -21.49 -4.02
C GLU A 30 -0.60 -20.32 -4.70
N SER A 31 -0.70 -19.21 -3.98
CA SER A 31 -1.18 -17.93 -4.52
C SER A 31 -0.08 -16.88 -4.47
N VAL A 32 0.10 -16.16 -5.57
CA VAL A 32 1.03 -15.03 -5.66
C VAL A 32 0.23 -13.73 -5.59
N LEU A 33 0.51 -12.91 -4.58
CA LEU A 33 -0.04 -11.56 -4.44
C LEU A 33 0.98 -10.55 -4.96
N SER A 34 0.62 -9.81 -6.02
CA SER A 34 1.35 -8.63 -6.49
C SER A 34 0.58 -7.37 -6.12
N TRP A 35 1.25 -6.35 -5.59
CA TRP A 35 0.61 -5.08 -5.24
C TRP A 35 1.32 -3.91 -5.92
N PHE A 36 0.56 -2.89 -6.30
CA PHE A 36 1.03 -1.71 -7.02
C PHE A 36 0.47 -0.47 -6.35
N LEU A 37 1.35 0.40 -5.86
CA LEU A 37 0.96 1.66 -5.22
C LEU A 37 1.64 2.83 -5.93
N LEU A 38 0.83 3.78 -6.38
CA LEU A 38 1.25 5.12 -6.76
C LEU A 38 0.53 6.12 -5.88
N CYS A 39 1.26 6.87 -5.08
CA CYS A 39 0.69 7.90 -4.23
C CYS A 39 1.57 9.14 -4.19
N ASP A 40 0.91 10.28 -4.03
CA ASP A 40 1.56 11.51 -3.61
C ASP A 40 1.57 11.52 -2.08
N PRO A 41 2.74 11.51 -1.41
CA PRO A 41 2.81 11.56 0.04
C PRO A 41 2.15 12.81 0.63
N GLY A 42 2.09 13.90 -0.13
CA GLY A 42 1.76 15.23 0.38
C GLY A 42 2.80 15.76 1.37
N GLY A 43 2.70 17.07 1.64
CA GLY A 43 3.37 17.75 2.77
C GLY A 43 4.89 17.88 2.68
N LEU A 44 5.54 17.85 3.85
CA LEU A 44 6.94 18.29 4.04
C LEU A 44 7.99 17.19 3.80
N VAL A 45 7.58 15.95 3.57
CA VAL A 45 8.52 14.85 3.38
C VAL A 45 9.02 14.88 1.92
N PRO A 46 10.33 15.03 1.68
CA PRO A 46 10.86 14.98 0.33
C PRO A 46 10.52 13.65 -0.34
N ALA A 47 10.14 13.68 -1.63
CA ALA A 47 9.74 12.49 -2.38
C ALA A 47 10.79 11.36 -2.32
N VAL A 48 12.08 11.71 -2.28
CA VAL A 48 13.19 10.74 -2.14
C VAL A 48 13.11 10.01 -0.79
N ALA A 49 12.90 10.72 0.32
CA ALA A 49 12.77 10.11 1.64
C ALA A 49 11.49 9.26 1.73
N TYR A 50 10.41 9.68 1.06
CA TYR A 50 9.19 8.89 1.01
C TYR A 50 9.35 7.57 0.25
N ASN A 51 10.09 7.57 -0.87
CA ASN A 51 10.39 6.35 -1.62
C ASN A 51 11.18 5.34 -0.77
N MET A 52 12.14 5.80 0.03
CA MET A 52 12.88 4.92 0.95
C MET A 52 11.97 4.26 2.01
N VAL A 53 10.90 4.95 2.43
CA VAL A 53 9.89 4.42 3.36
C VAL A 53 8.88 3.50 2.65
N LEU A 54 8.58 3.75 1.37
CA LEU A 54 7.74 2.84 0.59
C LEU A 54 8.45 1.50 0.35
N ASP A 55 9.76 1.51 0.09
CA ASP A 55 10.54 0.29 -0.10
C ASP A 55 10.61 -0.57 1.17
N SER A 56 10.49 0.03 2.36
CA SER A 56 10.43 -0.73 3.61
C SER A 56 9.07 -1.40 3.87
N ARG A 57 8.04 -1.20 3.02
CA ARG A 57 6.69 -1.79 3.18
C ARG A 57 6.57 -3.26 2.74
N ASN A 58 7.68 -3.99 2.55
CA ASN A 58 7.62 -5.46 2.51
C ASN A 58 6.84 -6.04 3.71
N ASP A 59 6.86 -5.34 4.84
CA ASP A 59 6.06 -5.66 6.04
C ASP A 59 4.55 -5.77 5.77
N VAL A 60 4.00 -5.02 4.80
CA VAL A 60 2.56 -5.12 4.47
C VAL A 60 2.25 -6.48 3.86
N ILE A 61 3.08 -6.97 2.94
CA ILE A 61 2.92 -8.29 2.32
C ILE A 61 3.10 -9.38 3.38
N VAL A 62 4.10 -9.23 4.26
CA VAL A 62 4.34 -10.15 5.38
C VAL A 62 3.13 -10.18 6.33
N ASN A 63 2.56 -9.02 6.67
CA ASN A 63 1.39 -8.94 7.54
C ASN A 63 0.15 -9.56 6.90
N ILE A 64 -0.05 -9.38 5.59
CA ILE A 64 -1.14 -10.03 4.84
C ILE A 64 -0.98 -11.55 4.91
N LYS A 65 0.24 -12.06 4.68
CA LYS A 65 0.54 -13.49 4.78
C LYS A 65 0.24 -14.02 6.18
N ASN A 66 0.77 -13.38 7.22
CA ASN A 66 0.57 -13.78 8.62
C ASN A 66 -0.92 -13.77 9.01
N TYR A 67 -1.68 -12.78 8.54
CA TYR A 67 -3.12 -12.70 8.80
C TYR A 67 -3.88 -13.87 8.17
N ILE A 68 -3.55 -14.25 6.93
CA ILE A 68 -4.16 -15.40 6.25
C ILE A 68 -3.83 -16.69 7.00
N GLU A 69 -2.56 -16.91 7.35
CA GLU A 69 -2.10 -18.09 8.10
C GLU A 69 -2.76 -18.18 9.49
N SER A 70 -3.11 -17.07 10.11
CA SER A 70 -3.79 -17.06 11.41
C SER A 70 -5.30 -17.31 11.36
N GLN A 71 -5.90 -17.46 10.17
CA GLN A 71 -7.32 -17.81 10.02
C GLN A 71 -7.56 -19.33 9.91
N GLU A 72 -6.49 -20.14 9.92
CA GLU A 72 -6.53 -21.61 10.03
C GLU A 72 -6.56 -22.09 11.49
#